data_AF-A0A1A3NCQ1-F1
#
_entry.id   AF-A0A1A3NCQ1-F1
#
_cell.length_a   1.000
_cell.length_b   1.000
_cell.length_c   1.000
_cell.angle_alpha   90.00
_cell.angle_beta   90.00
_cell.angle_gamma   90.00
#
_symmetry.space_group_name_H-M   'P 1'
#
loop_
_entity.id
_entity.type
_entity.pdbx_description
1 polymer ?
#
loop_
_entity_poly.entity_id
_entity_poly.type
_entity_poly.pdbx_seq_one_letter_code
_entity_poly.pdbx_strand_id
1 'polypeptide(L)'
;MSHSPLLNLPGPPRDLLDDVDAAIAQAREFVTAYDPELVVIFAPDHYNGFFYKVMPPFCIGMRANGVGDYGTHAGPLDVAQDIAEACATAVLAEGVDVAVSASMDVDHGTVQPLEKLLGAATARPVLPIFVNAVAAPLGPLHRCRALGSAVGNFLATLERRVLVVGSGGLSHSPPVPTLATAAPAVLERIVHGRPMTTEQRQSRQAQVIEAAKEFAEGTGALQALNPAWDQRFLDIVDSGHLADLDHWSNAFVTHEGGSSAHEIRTWIAAFAALATAGPYRTTVRYYRQAAALIAGFAVRTAVPAE
;
A
#
# COMPACT_ATOMS: atom_id res chain seq x y z
N MET A 1 3.38 5.30 3.22
CA MET A 1 2.69 5.45 4.50
C MET A 1 1.86 4.21 4.77
N SER A 2 1.72 3.80 6.03
CA SER A 2 0.79 2.73 6.42
C SER A 2 -0.67 3.12 6.14
N HIS A 3 -1.54 2.13 5.91
CA HIS A 3 -2.96 2.35 5.54
C HIS A 3 -3.98 1.57 6.38
N SER A 4 -3.68 1.28 7.66
CA SER A 4 -4.58 0.47 8.48
C SER A 4 -6.02 0.99 8.41
N PRO A 5 -7.01 0.15 8.05
CA PRO A 5 -8.40 0.58 7.95
C PRO A 5 -8.96 1.06 9.29
N LEU A 6 -8.32 0.67 10.40
CA LEU A 6 -8.67 1.09 11.76
C LEU A 6 -8.55 2.61 11.99
N LEU A 7 -7.81 3.34 11.14
CA LEU A 7 -7.79 4.81 11.17
C LEU A 7 -9.16 5.44 10.84
N ASN A 8 -10.03 4.72 10.16
CA ASN A 8 -11.36 5.18 9.78
C ASN A 8 -12.47 4.50 10.59
N LEU A 9 -12.11 3.65 11.56
CA LEU A 9 -13.05 2.89 12.39
C LEU A 9 -12.98 3.36 13.85
N PRO A 10 -14.07 3.19 14.61
CA PRO A 10 -14.02 3.39 16.05
C PRO A 10 -13.16 2.31 16.72
N GLY A 11 -12.51 2.64 17.84
CA GLY A 11 -11.77 1.67 18.65
C GLY A 11 -10.38 2.16 19.10
N PRO A 12 -9.51 2.65 18.20
CA PRO A 12 -8.19 3.08 18.59
C PRO A 12 -8.21 4.20 19.65
N PRO A 13 -7.28 4.18 20.63
CA PRO A 13 -7.16 5.23 21.64
C PRO A 13 -6.96 6.62 21.02
N ARG A 14 -7.54 7.64 21.66
CA ARG A 14 -7.53 9.01 21.13
C ARG A 14 -6.11 9.59 21.02
N ASP A 15 -5.27 9.34 22.02
CA ASP A 15 -3.87 9.77 22.05
C ASP A 15 -3.04 9.14 20.91
N LEU A 16 -3.28 7.86 20.61
CA LEU A 16 -2.66 7.20 19.46
C LEU A 16 -3.13 7.80 18.13
N LEU A 17 -4.42 8.08 18.00
CA LEU A 17 -4.97 8.72 16.79
C LEU A 17 -4.40 10.13 16.61
N ASP A 18 -4.35 10.93 17.68
CA ASP A 18 -3.81 12.29 17.62
C ASP A 18 -2.31 12.28 17.24
N ASP A 19 -1.52 11.32 17.75
CA ASP A 19 -0.09 11.13 17.38
C ASP A 19 0.08 10.76 15.89
N VAL A 20 -0.69 9.78 15.41
CA VAL A 20 -0.67 9.36 14.00
C VAL A 20 -1.17 10.46 13.07
N ASP A 21 -2.27 11.14 13.42
CA ASP A 21 -2.84 12.22 12.61
C ASP A 21 -1.89 13.41 12.54
N ALA A 22 -1.11 13.71 13.59
CA ALA A 22 -0.07 14.73 13.56
C ALA A 22 1.05 14.38 12.56
N ALA A 23 1.47 13.11 12.49
CA ALA A 23 2.46 12.67 11.50
C ALA A 23 1.92 12.71 10.07
N ILE A 24 0.64 12.33 9.87
CA ILE A 24 -0.03 12.44 8.57
C ILE A 24 -0.20 13.91 8.17
N ALA A 25 -0.48 14.82 9.11
CA ALA A 25 -0.58 16.24 8.86
C ALA A 25 0.75 16.83 8.35
N GLN A 26 1.89 16.44 8.94
CA GLN A 26 3.21 16.84 8.43
C GLN A 26 3.46 16.33 7.00
N ALA A 27 3.06 15.09 6.69
CA ALA A 27 3.14 14.57 5.34
C ALA A 27 2.19 15.29 4.35
N ARG A 28 1.00 15.69 4.81
CA ARG A 28 0.07 16.52 4.03
C ARG A 28 0.65 17.91 3.76
N GLU A 29 1.30 18.53 4.73
CA GLU A 29 1.99 19.82 4.55
C GLU A 29 3.08 19.70 3.50
N PHE A 30 3.88 18.63 3.56
CA PHE A 30 4.88 18.31 2.54
C PHE A 30 4.26 18.18 1.14
N VAL A 31 3.18 17.39 1.00
CA VAL A 31 2.49 17.21 -0.28
C VAL A 31 1.88 18.53 -0.78
N THR A 32 1.30 19.31 0.12
CA THR A 32 0.69 20.61 -0.19
C THR A 32 1.75 21.60 -0.70
N ALA A 33 2.92 21.64 -0.05
CA ALA A 33 4.03 22.48 -0.45
C ALA A 33 4.64 22.08 -1.80
N TYR A 34 4.66 20.77 -2.10
CA TYR A 34 5.16 20.26 -3.38
C TYR A 34 4.18 20.51 -4.55
N ASP A 35 2.87 20.61 -4.27
CA ASP A 35 1.80 20.83 -5.24
C ASP A 35 1.87 19.87 -6.46
N PRO A 36 1.66 18.55 -6.27
CA PRO A 36 1.79 17.60 -7.35
C PRO A 36 0.71 17.75 -8.43
N GLU A 37 1.11 17.55 -9.68
CA GLU A 37 0.23 17.54 -10.87
C GLU A 37 -0.25 16.14 -11.21
N LEU A 38 0.45 15.11 -10.72
CA LEU A 38 0.13 13.70 -10.87
C LEU A 38 0.53 12.95 -9.60
N VAL A 39 -0.30 12.00 -9.16
CA VAL A 39 0.01 11.12 -8.04
C VAL A 39 0.09 9.67 -8.52
N VAL A 40 1.26 9.07 -8.46
CA VAL A 40 1.47 7.65 -8.74
C VAL A 40 1.39 6.89 -7.43
N ILE A 41 0.45 5.97 -7.31
CA ILE A 41 0.22 5.23 -6.06
C ILE A 41 0.43 3.73 -6.26
N PHE A 42 1.45 3.20 -5.58
CA PHE A 42 1.68 1.78 -5.41
C PHE A 42 0.92 1.30 -4.16
N ALA A 43 -0.02 0.38 -4.36
CA ALA A 43 -0.87 -0.11 -3.27
C ALA A 43 -1.18 -1.61 -3.46
N PRO A 44 -1.41 -2.37 -2.38
CA PRO A 44 -2.02 -3.69 -2.48
C PRO A 44 -3.54 -3.59 -2.67
N ASP A 45 -4.19 -4.75 -2.76
CA ASP A 45 -5.64 -4.93 -2.69
C ASP A 45 -5.95 -6.09 -1.74
N HIS A 46 -7.03 -5.96 -0.98
CA HIS A 46 -7.42 -6.88 0.09
C HIS A 46 -8.62 -7.75 -0.29
N TYR A 47 -8.59 -8.27 -1.52
CA TYR A 47 -9.64 -9.03 -2.19
C TYR A 47 -10.92 -8.21 -2.40
N ASN A 48 -10.76 -7.03 -2.98
CA ASN A 48 -11.84 -6.15 -3.43
C ASN A 48 -11.83 -5.99 -4.95
N GLY A 49 -10.66 -5.72 -5.54
CA GLY A 49 -10.45 -5.62 -6.99
C GLY A 49 -9.65 -6.77 -7.60
N PHE A 50 -8.82 -7.47 -6.81
CA PHE A 50 -7.95 -8.54 -7.30
C PHE A 50 -8.21 -9.86 -6.57
N PHE A 51 -8.31 -10.95 -7.34
CA PHE A 51 -8.75 -12.26 -6.85
C PHE A 51 -7.94 -13.40 -7.46
N TYR A 52 -7.99 -14.59 -6.84
CA TYR A 52 -7.26 -15.75 -7.35
C TYR A 52 -7.73 -16.28 -8.71
N LYS A 53 -8.91 -15.84 -9.21
CA LYS A 53 -9.34 -16.14 -10.58
C LYS A 53 -8.28 -15.69 -11.60
N VAL A 54 -7.71 -14.51 -11.40
CA VAL A 54 -6.51 -14.03 -12.09
C VAL A 54 -5.80 -13.04 -11.15
N MET A 55 -4.68 -13.46 -10.57
CA MET A 55 -3.88 -12.65 -9.64
C MET A 55 -2.53 -12.31 -10.29
N PRO A 56 -2.39 -11.12 -10.90
CA PRO A 56 -1.10 -10.69 -11.44
C PRO A 56 -0.15 -10.27 -10.29
N PRO A 57 1.17 -10.31 -10.48
CA PRO A 57 2.09 -9.71 -9.52
C PRO A 57 1.93 -8.19 -9.47
N PHE A 58 1.72 -7.55 -10.63
CA PHE A 58 1.59 -6.11 -10.80
C PHE A 58 0.49 -5.79 -11.81
N CYS A 59 -0.27 -4.71 -11.61
CA CYS A 59 -1.27 -4.24 -12.57
C CYS A 59 -1.36 -2.72 -12.60
N ILE A 60 -1.37 -2.12 -13.80
CA ILE A 60 -1.55 -0.68 -14.00
C ILE A 60 -3.00 -0.38 -14.36
N GLY A 61 -3.62 0.56 -13.66
CA GLY A 61 -5.01 0.95 -13.89
C GLY A 61 -5.12 2.08 -14.89
N MET A 62 -5.77 1.82 -16.03
CA MET A 62 -6.10 2.84 -17.03
C MET A 62 -7.37 3.61 -16.65
N ARG A 63 -8.22 3.01 -15.83
CA ARG A 63 -9.35 3.62 -15.11
C ARG A 63 -9.47 2.93 -13.76
N ALA A 64 -9.97 3.63 -12.76
CA ALA A 64 -10.15 3.07 -11.43
C ALA A 64 -11.39 3.59 -10.69
N ASN A 65 -11.99 2.75 -9.85
CA ASN A 65 -13.05 3.11 -8.93
C ASN A 65 -12.68 2.71 -7.50
N GLY A 66 -12.90 3.61 -6.55
CA GLY A 66 -12.90 3.28 -5.13
C GLY A 66 -14.11 2.42 -4.77
N VAL A 67 -13.92 1.34 -4.02
CA VAL A 67 -15.02 0.44 -3.60
C VAL A 67 -15.80 0.96 -2.38
N GLY A 68 -15.31 1.99 -1.71
CA GLY A 68 -15.91 2.59 -0.52
C GLY A 68 -15.85 1.73 0.73
N ASP A 69 -14.85 0.86 0.87
CA ASP A 69 -14.66 0.10 2.10
C ASP A 69 -14.09 0.99 3.21
N TYR A 70 -14.43 0.67 4.47
CA TYR A 70 -13.94 1.40 5.64
C TYR A 70 -14.18 2.93 5.60
N GLY A 71 -15.29 3.35 4.99
CA GLY A 71 -15.67 4.76 4.92
C GLY A 71 -14.82 5.61 3.98
N THR A 72 -14.03 4.98 3.11
CA THR A 72 -13.28 5.67 2.04
C THR A 72 -14.20 6.04 0.86
N HIS A 73 -13.71 6.88 -0.05
CA HIS A 73 -14.40 7.25 -1.28
C HIS A 73 -14.90 6.04 -2.09
N ALA A 74 -16.14 6.15 -2.56
CA ALA A 74 -16.77 5.17 -3.46
C ALA A 74 -17.08 5.83 -4.80
N GLY A 75 -16.66 5.20 -5.90
CA GLY A 75 -16.87 5.71 -7.25
C GLY A 75 -15.58 6.06 -7.97
N PRO A 76 -15.66 6.74 -9.13
CA PRO A 76 -14.53 6.92 -10.01
C PRO A 76 -13.41 7.75 -9.37
N LEU A 77 -12.16 7.37 -9.69
CA LEU A 77 -10.98 8.19 -9.46
C LEU A 77 -10.62 8.95 -10.75
N ASP A 78 -9.92 10.08 -10.60
CA ASP A 78 -9.42 10.87 -11.71
C ASP A 78 -8.13 10.24 -12.29
N VAL A 79 -8.26 9.14 -13.04
CA VAL A 79 -7.09 8.44 -13.60
C VAL A 79 -6.58 9.15 -14.84
N ALA A 80 -5.28 9.48 -14.87
CA ALA A 80 -4.60 10.01 -16.05
C ALA A 80 -4.37 8.89 -17.10
N GLN A 81 -5.43 8.55 -17.84
CA GLN A 81 -5.48 7.36 -18.67
C GLN A 81 -4.37 7.30 -19.75
N ASP A 82 -4.08 8.42 -20.42
CA ASP A 82 -3.02 8.52 -21.43
C ASP A 82 -1.62 8.25 -20.83
N ILE A 83 -1.35 8.81 -19.66
CA ILE A 83 -0.12 8.56 -18.90
C ILE A 83 -0.06 7.10 -18.43
N ALA A 84 -1.19 6.50 -18.02
CA ALA A 84 -1.25 5.10 -17.61
C ALA A 84 -0.93 4.14 -18.77
N GLU A 85 -1.46 4.40 -19.97
CA GLU A 85 -1.19 3.64 -21.18
C GLU A 85 0.28 3.75 -21.61
N ALA A 86 0.83 4.96 -21.59
CA ALA A 86 2.24 5.20 -21.89
C ALA A 86 3.17 4.55 -20.85
N CYS A 87 2.83 4.64 -19.55
CA CYS A 87 3.57 3.99 -18.48
C CYS A 87 3.59 2.48 -18.65
N ALA A 88 2.46 1.85 -18.96
CA ALA A 88 2.41 0.40 -19.18
C ALA A 88 3.28 -0.03 -20.35
N THR A 89 3.27 0.74 -21.45
CA THR A 89 4.13 0.49 -22.61
C THR A 89 5.62 0.61 -22.24
N ALA A 90 6.00 1.65 -21.51
CA ALA A 90 7.39 1.86 -21.08
C ALA A 90 7.88 0.77 -20.13
N VAL A 91 7.07 0.39 -19.13
CA VAL A 91 7.42 -0.66 -18.15
C VAL A 91 7.61 -2.02 -18.82
N LEU A 92 6.75 -2.37 -19.80
CA LEU A 92 6.92 -3.58 -20.60
C LEU A 92 8.20 -3.53 -21.45
N ALA A 93 8.51 -2.38 -22.05
CA ALA A 93 9.73 -2.20 -22.84
C ALA A 93 11.01 -2.32 -21.99
N GLU A 94 10.95 -2.02 -20.70
CA GLU A 94 12.04 -2.22 -19.73
C GLU A 94 12.13 -3.66 -19.18
N GLY A 95 11.30 -4.59 -19.65
CA GLY A 95 11.37 -6.01 -19.30
C GLY A 95 10.68 -6.38 -17.98
N VAL A 96 9.74 -5.55 -17.51
CA VAL A 96 8.88 -5.86 -16.36
C VAL A 96 7.49 -6.21 -16.84
N ASP A 97 7.10 -7.47 -16.67
CA ASP A 97 5.75 -7.94 -17.00
C ASP A 97 4.72 -7.31 -16.05
N VAL A 98 3.75 -6.59 -16.61
CA VAL A 98 2.63 -5.99 -15.89
C VAL A 98 1.30 -6.32 -16.58
N ALA A 99 0.26 -6.56 -15.79
CA ALA A 99 -1.11 -6.55 -16.31
C ALA A 99 -1.60 -5.11 -16.48
N VAL A 100 -2.64 -4.93 -17.27
CA VAL A 100 -3.38 -3.67 -17.36
C VAL A 100 -4.86 -3.91 -17.05
N SER A 101 -5.47 -2.96 -16.35
CA SER A 101 -6.91 -2.98 -16.10
C SER A 101 -7.57 -1.72 -16.66
N ALA A 102 -8.53 -1.92 -17.57
CA ALA A 102 -9.34 -0.84 -18.14
C ALA A 102 -10.47 -0.36 -17.20
N SER A 103 -10.64 -1.01 -16.04
CA SER A 103 -11.66 -0.69 -15.03
C SER A 103 -11.27 -1.30 -13.69
N MET A 104 -10.17 -0.82 -13.11
CA MET A 104 -9.65 -1.33 -11.83
C MET A 104 -10.58 -0.95 -10.69
N ASP A 105 -10.91 -1.89 -9.81
CA ASP A 105 -11.48 -1.55 -8.51
C ASP A 105 -10.34 -1.49 -7.49
N VAL A 106 -10.33 -0.46 -6.66
CA VAL A 106 -9.31 -0.23 -5.65
C VAL A 106 -9.95 -0.01 -4.28
N ASP A 107 -9.31 -0.52 -3.24
CA ASP A 107 -9.79 -0.43 -1.87
C ASP A 107 -9.05 0.63 -1.05
N HIS A 108 -9.34 0.66 0.26
CA HIS A 108 -8.72 1.56 1.21
C HIS A 108 -7.19 1.60 1.14
N GLY A 109 -6.51 0.52 0.71
CA GLY A 109 -5.06 0.51 0.51
C GLY A 109 -4.59 1.55 -0.51
N THR A 110 -5.44 1.87 -1.49
CA THR A 110 -5.22 2.97 -2.45
C THR A 110 -5.91 4.25 -2.01
N VAL A 111 -7.18 4.18 -1.60
CA VAL A 111 -8.02 5.37 -1.43
C VAL A 111 -7.68 6.15 -0.16
N GLN A 112 -7.42 5.47 0.96
CA GLN A 112 -7.18 6.13 2.25
C GLN A 112 -5.93 7.03 2.22
N PRO A 113 -4.76 6.62 1.66
CA PRO A 113 -3.62 7.53 1.49
C PRO A 113 -3.93 8.77 0.66
N LEU A 114 -4.72 8.65 -0.42
CA LEU A 114 -5.09 9.79 -1.25
C LEU A 114 -5.91 10.81 -0.46
N GLU A 115 -6.94 10.35 0.27
CA GLU A 115 -7.76 11.22 1.12
C GLU A 115 -6.93 11.86 2.25
N LYS A 116 -6.09 11.08 2.91
CA LYS A 116 -5.28 11.57 4.03
C LYS A 116 -4.21 12.57 3.58
N LEU A 117 -3.59 12.39 2.42
CA LEU A 117 -2.52 13.26 1.92
C LEU A 117 -3.02 14.45 1.10
N LEU A 118 -4.11 14.31 0.35
CA LEU A 118 -4.59 15.33 -0.60
C LEU A 118 -5.90 15.99 -0.17
N GLY A 119 -6.55 15.47 0.88
CA GLY A 119 -7.84 15.93 1.38
C GLY A 119 -9.06 15.26 0.72
N ALA A 120 -8.91 14.76 -0.51
CA ALA A 120 -9.92 13.95 -1.18
C ALA A 120 -9.26 12.96 -2.17
N ALA A 121 -9.88 11.80 -2.37
CA ALA A 121 -9.38 10.77 -3.28
C ALA A 121 -9.29 11.24 -4.75
N THR A 122 -10.12 12.22 -5.14
CA THR A 122 -10.22 12.78 -6.49
C THR A 122 -9.58 14.16 -6.62
N ALA A 123 -8.76 14.58 -5.65
CA ALA A 123 -8.19 15.93 -5.62
C ALA A 123 -7.14 16.19 -6.70
N ARG A 124 -6.50 15.14 -7.22
CA ARG A 124 -5.46 15.20 -8.27
C ARG A 124 -5.61 14.02 -9.24
N PRO A 125 -5.12 14.17 -10.48
CA PRO A 125 -4.95 13.03 -11.38
C PRO A 125 -4.08 11.95 -10.73
N VAL A 126 -4.48 10.69 -10.87
CA VAL A 126 -3.80 9.54 -10.29
C VAL A 126 -3.36 8.52 -11.34
N LEU A 127 -2.29 7.79 -11.04
CA LEU A 127 -1.87 6.56 -11.70
C LEU A 127 -1.83 5.44 -10.66
N PRO A 128 -2.90 4.62 -10.55
CA PRO A 128 -2.93 3.52 -9.60
C PRO A 128 -2.17 2.30 -10.14
N ILE A 129 -1.26 1.79 -9.33
CA ILE A 129 -0.45 0.61 -9.63
C ILE A 129 -0.63 -0.40 -8.49
N PHE A 130 -1.35 -1.48 -8.80
CA PHE A 130 -1.50 -2.60 -7.89
C PHE A 130 -0.20 -3.39 -7.80
N VAL A 131 0.20 -3.73 -6.56
CA VAL A 131 1.31 -4.62 -6.25
C VAL A 131 0.79 -5.74 -5.36
N ASN A 132 0.86 -6.99 -5.83
CA ASN A 132 0.44 -8.13 -5.02
C ASN A 132 1.33 -8.29 -3.79
N ALA A 133 0.74 -8.06 -2.63
CA ALA A 133 1.35 -8.26 -1.30
C ALA A 133 0.56 -9.26 -0.44
N VAL A 134 -0.56 -9.76 -0.94
CA VAL A 134 -1.56 -10.50 -0.13
C VAL A 134 -1.68 -11.94 -0.59
N ALA A 135 -1.80 -12.16 -1.89
CA ALA A 135 -2.19 -13.44 -2.46
C ALA A 135 -0.97 -14.26 -2.88
N ALA A 136 -0.60 -15.26 -2.07
CA ALA A 136 0.48 -16.19 -2.39
C ALA A 136 0.16 -17.06 -3.62
N PRO A 137 1.13 -17.39 -4.49
CA PRO A 137 2.56 -17.11 -4.35
C PRO A 137 2.94 -15.66 -4.67
N LEU A 138 3.90 -15.12 -3.91
CA LEU A 138 4.44 -13.78 -4.13
C LEU A 138 5.78 -13.86 -4.88
N GLY A 139 6.05 -12.87 -5.74
CA GLY A 139 7.37 -12.72 -6.36
C GLY A 139 8.47 -12.32 -5.35
N PRO A 140 9.75 -12.42 -5.71
CA PRO A 140 10.84 -11.92 -4.86
C PRO A 140 10.84 -10.38 -4.79
N LEU A 141 11.38 -9.80 -3.70
CA LEU A 141 11.32 -8.35 -3.46
C LEU A 141 12.04 -7.51 -4.54
N HIS A 142 13.12 -8.04 -5.13
CA HIS A 142 13.85 -7.32 -6.20
C HIS A 142 12.97 -7.01 -7.42
N ARG A 143 11.89 -7.76 -7.66
CA ARG A 143 10.94 -7.46 -8.75
C ARG A 143 10.13 -6.19 -8.46
N CYS A 144 9.86 -5.87 -7.20
CA CYS A 144 9.22 -4.61 -6.81
C CYS A 144 10.17 -3.43 -7.03
N ARG A 145 11.48 -3.61 -6.79
CA ARG A 145 12.50 -2.62 -7.12
C ARG A 145 12.60 -2.40 -8.63
N ALA A 146 12.60 -3.48 -9.42
CA ALA A 146 12.59 -3.40 -10.89
C ALA A 146 11.35 -2.67 -11.43
N LEU A 147 10.15 -2.98 -10.91
CA LEU A 147 8.93 -2.25 -11.24
C LEU A 147 9.07 -0.76 -10.91
N GLY A 148 9.52 -0.43 -9.69
CA GLY A 148 9.70 0.94 -9.26
C GLY A 148 10.66 1.71 -10.15
N SER A 149 11.82 1.13 -10.48
CA SER A 149 12.79 1.75 -11.39
C SER A 149 12.22 1.96 -12.79
N ALA A 150 11.52 0.98 -13.37
CA ALA A 150 10.91 1.14 -14.69
C ALA A 150 9.84 2.24 -14.73
N VAL A 151 9.01 2.30 -13.69
CA VAL A 151 8.03 3.40 -13.54
C VAL A 151 8.78 4.73 -13.36
N GLY A 152 9.77 4.81 -12.47
CA GLY A 152 10.55 6.03 -12.22
C GLY A 152 11.26 6.57 -13.46
N ASN A 153 11.83 5.70 -14.29
CA ASN A 153 12.46 6.07 -15.56
C ASN A 153 11.44 6.71 -16.52
N PHE A 154 10.24 6.12 -16.63
CA PHE A 154 9.15 6.72 -17.39
C PHE A 154 8.73 8.08 -16.82
N LEU A 155 8.52 8.17 -15.50
CA LEU A 155 8.11 9.41 -14.85
C LEU A 155 9.11 10.55 -15.02
N ALA A 156 10.40 10.24 -15.08
CA ALA A 156 11.46 11.23 -15.33
C ALA A 156 11.38 11.87 -16.74
N THR A 157 10.64 11.26 -17.67
CA THR A 157 10.37 11.84 -19.01
C THR A 157 9.21 12.83 -19.00
N LEU A 158 8.42 12.87 -17.92
CA LEU A 158 7.27 13.76 -17.81
C LEU A 158 7.71 15.13 -17.31
N GLU A 159 7.30 16.18 -18.01
CA GLU A 159 7.48 17.57 -17.56
C GLU A 159 6.40 17.94 -16.51
N ARG A 160 6.33 17.17 -15.41
CA ARG A 160 5.30 17.30 -14.36
C ARG A 160 5.88 17.12 -12.96
N ARG A 161 5.29 17.80 -11.98
CA ARG A 161 5.51 17.53 -10.56
C ARG A 161 4.79 16.24 -10.17
N VAL A 162 5.50 15.12 -10.16
CA VAL A 162 4.93 13.81 -9.81
C VAL A 162 5.16 13.51 -8.33
N LEU A 163 4.11 13.15 -7.60
CA LEU A 163 4.21 12.56 -6.26
C LEU A 163 4.11 11.04 -6.38
N VAL A 164 5.06 10.32 -5.80
CA VAL A 164 5.03 8.85 -5.73
C VAL A 164 4.66 8.41 -4.32
N VAL A 165 3.67 7.53 -4.19
CA VAL A 165 3.14 7.04 -2.91
C VAL A 165 3.27 5.52 -2.85
N GLY A 166 3.96 5.01 -1.83
CA GLY A 166 3.90 3.60 -1.43
C GLY A 166 2.98 3.44 -0.22
N SER A 167 2.00 2.55 -0.31
CA SER A 167 0.97 2.36 0.71
C SER A 167 1.03 0.98 1.38
N GLY A 168 0.98 0.95 2.71
CA GLY A 168 0.86 -0.28 3.52
C GLY A 168 1.99 -0.51 4.53
N GLY A 169 2.03 -1.70 5.11
CA GLY A 169 3.03 -2.12 6.08
C GLY A 169 2.91 -1.43 7.46
N LEU A 170 3.87 -1.62 8.37
CA LEU A 170 5.06 -2.47 8.29
C LEU A 170 4.77 -3.86 8.86
N SER A 171 5.36 -4.26 10.00
CA SER A 171 5.08 -5.54 10.62
C SER A 171 3.61 -5.63 11.03
N HIS A 172 2.92 -6.66 10.55
CA HIS A 172 1.55 -7.02 10.93
C HIS A 172 1.10 -8.35 10.33
N SER A 173 0.13 -8.99 10.99
CA SER A 173 -0.52 -10.23 10.52
C SER A 173 -2.03 -10.21 10.79
N PRO A 174 -2.80 -9.33 10.15
CA PRO A 174 -4.26 -9.37 10.25
C PRO A 174 -4.82 -10.68 9.66
N PRO A 175 -6.04 -11.09 10.05
CA PRO A 175 -6.65 -12.33 9.60
C PRO A 175 -7.11 -12.23 8.13
N VAL A 176 -6.15 -12.25 7.20
CA VAL A 176 -6.41 -12.26 5.76
C VAL A 176 -6.52 -13.71 5.27
N PRO A 177 -7.63 -14.09 4.61
CA PRO A 177 -7.83 -15.47 4.19
C PRO A 177 -6.85 -15.90 3.10
N THR A 178 -6.38 -17.14 3.19
CA THR A 178 -5.51 -17.79 2.20
C THR A 178 -6.21 -18.97 1.54
N LEU A 179 -5.76 -19.39 0.35
CA LEU A 179 -6.30 -20.60 -0.31
C LEU A 179 -6.23 -21.85 0.57
N ALA A 180 -5.22 -21.94 1.44
CA ALA A 180 -5.00 -23.10 2.29
C ALA A 180 -5.91 -23.12 3.54
N THR A 181 -6.39 -21.96 3.99
CA THR A 181 -7.08 -21.82 5.30
C THR A 181 -8.52 -21.33 5.17
N ALA A 182 -8.92 -20.81 4.01
CA ALA A 182 -10.24 -20.25 3.80
C ALA A 182 -11.34 -21.32 3.85
N ALA A 183 -12.37 -21.09 4.66
CA ALA A 183 -13.62 -21.87 4.62
C ALA A 183 -14.30 -21.76 3.24
N PRO A 184 -15.14 -22.73 2.80
CA PRO A 184 -15.65 -22.79 1.44
C PRO A 184 -16.30 -21.49 0.91
N ALA A 185 -17.11 -20.82 1.73
CA ALA A 185 -17.74 -19.54 1.34
C ALA A 185 -16.71 -18.39 1.17
N VAL A 186 -15.64 -18.39 1.97
CA VAL A 186 -14.55 -17.41 1.86
C VAL A 186 -13.68 -17.74 0.66
N LEU A 187 -13.42 -19.02 0.41
CA LEU A 187 -12.66 -19.49 -0.75
C LEU A 187 -13.34 -19.06 -2.06
N GLU A 188 -14.65 -19.28 -2.18
CA GLU A 188 -15.44 -18.81 -3.33
C GLU A 188 -15.28 -17.30 -3.58
N ARG A 189 -15.21 -16.50 -2.51
CA ARG A 189 -15.04 -15.05 -2.61
C ARG A 189 -13.64 -14.67 -3.07
N ILE A 190 -12.59 -15.17 -2.41
CA ILE A 190 -11.21 -14.79 -2.73
C ILE A 190 -10.75 -15.37 -4.07
N VAL A 191 -11.40 -16.44 -4.55
CA VAL A 191 -11.18 -16.99 -5.89
C VAL A 191 -11.99 -16.24 -6.94
N HIS A 192 -13.32 -16.23 -6.83
CA HIS A 192 -14.18 -15.78 -7.93
C HIS A 192 -14.55 -14.29 -7.88
N GLY A 193 -14.20 -13.57 -6.81
CA GLY A 193 -14.46 -12.14 -6.68
C GLY A 193 -15.94 -11.78 -6.56
N ARG A 194 -16.72 -12.63 -5.88
CA ARG A 194 -18.13 -12.29 -5.60
C ARG A 194 -18.19 -11.02 -4.73
N PRO A 195 -18.90 -9.95 -5.16
CA PRO A 195 -19.01 -8.73 -4.38
C PRO A 195 -19.60 -9.01 -2.99
N MET A 196 -19.05 -8.35 -1.96
CA MET A 196 -19.61 -8.44 -0.61
C MET A 196 -20.91 -7.65 -0.50
N THR A 197 -21.92 -8.27 0.12
CA THR A 197 -23.14 -7.55 0.55
C THR A 197 -22.79 -6.52 1.62
N THR A 198 -23.68 -5.55 1.85
CA THR A 198 -23.50 -4.55 2.92
C THR A 198 -23.32 -5.20 4.29
N GLU A 199 -24.12 -6.22 4.59
CA GLU A 199 -24.03 -6.98 5.84
C GLU A 199 -22.68 -7.70 5.99
N GLN A 200 -22.17 -8.32 4.92
CA GLN A 200 -20.85 -8.96 4.92
C GLN A 200 -19.72 -7.94 5.15
N ARG A 201 -19.83 -6.74 4.57
CA ARG A 201 -18.87 -5.65 4.81
C ARG A 201 -18.90 -5.19 6.27
N GLN A 202 -20.08 -4.99 6.84
CA GLN A 202 -20.23 -4.62 8.25
C GLN A 202 -19.70 -5.70 9.20
N SER A 203 -19.96 -6.98 8.90
CA SER A 203 -19.43 -8.11 9.65
C SER A 203 -17.90 -8.16 9.60
N ARG A 204 -17.30 -7.96 8.42
CA ARG A 204 -15.84 -7.85 8.26
C ARG A 204 -15.27 -6.68 9.07
N GLN A 205 -15.91 -5.51 9.05
CA GLN A 205 -15.50 -4.36 9.85
C GLN A 205 -15.52 -4.66 11.36
N ALA A 206 -16.60 -5.28 11.84
CA ALA A 206 -16.71 -5.69 13.25
C ALA A 206 -15.61 -6.67 13.65
N GLN A 207 -15.29 -7.65 12.79
CA GLN A 207 -14.19 -8.60 13.01
C GLN A 207 -12.82 -7.91 13.07
N VAL A 208 -12.58 -6.92 12.21
CA VAL A 208 -11.32 -6.15 12.23
C VAL A 208 -11.20 -5.33 13.51
N ILE A 209 -12.28 -4.70 13.98
CA ILE A 209 -12.32 -3.96 15.25
C ILE A 209 -12.04 -4.90 16.42
N GLU A 210 -12.66 -6.07 16.44
CA GLU A 210 -12.49 -7.02 17.54
C GLU A 210 -11.08 -7.61 17.57
N ALA A 211 -10.54 -8.00 16.41
CA ALA A 211 -9.15 -8.43 16.30
C ALA A 211 -8.16 -7.36 16.78
N ALA A 212 -8.46 -6.07 16.57
CA ALA A 212 -7.63 -4.98 17.05
C ALA A 212 -7.63 -4.86 18.58
N LYS A 213 -8.79 -5.06 19.21
CA LYS A 213 -8.90 -5.08 20.67
C LYS A 213 -8.17 -6.27 21.27
N GLU A 214 -8.44 -7.47 20.77
CA GLU A 214 -7.77 -8.70 21.23
C GLU A 214 -6.25 -8.60 21.09
N PHE A 215 -5.78 -8.00 19.99
CA PHE A 215 -4.35 -7.78 19.77
C PHE A 215 -3.76 -6.75 20.74
N ALA A 216 -4.46 -5.64 20.97
CA ALA A 216 -4.01 -4.61 21.92
C ALA A 216 -3.99 -5.10 23.38
N GLU A 217 -4.89 -6.01 23.73
CA GLU A 217 -4.97 -6.64 25.06
C GLU A 217 -3.99 -7.83 25.22
N GLY A 218 -3.36 -8.28 24.13
CA GLY A 218 -2.45 -9.44 24.13
C GLY A 218 -3.17 -10.78 24.29
N THR A 219 -4.47 -10.85 23.98
CA THR A 219 -5.30 -12.06 24.08
C THR A 219 -5.52 -12.74 22.74
N GLY A 220 -5.23 -12.07 21.62
CA GLY A 220 -5.36 -12.59 20.26
C GLY A 220 -4.24 -13.54 19.82
N ALA A 221 -4.51 -14.30 18.76
CA ALA A 221 -3.57 -15.25 18.16
C ALA A 221 -2.69 -14.65 17.04
N LEU A 222 -2.82 -13.35 16.76
CA LEU A 222 -2.05 -12.69 15.70
C LEU A 222 -0.58 -12.55 16.12
N GLN A 223 0.33 -12.68 15.16
CA GLN A 223 1.74 -12.48 15.39
C GLN A 223 2.01 -11.06 15.92
N ALA A 224 2.84 -10.97 16.96
CA ALA A 224 3.24 -9.69 17.55
C ALA A 224 3.97 -8.81 16.53
N LEU A 225 3.84 -7.49 16.70
CA LEU A 225 4.60 -6.51 15.93
C LEU A 225 6.10 -6.67 16.21
N ASN A 226 6.93 -6.37 15.22
CA ASN A 226 8.38 -6.52 15.31
C ASN A 226 9.08 -5.18 15.04
N PRO A 227 9.22 -4.31 16.07
CA PRO A 227 9.86 -3.01 15.91
C PRO A 227 11.30 -3.08 15.41
N ALA A 228 12.05 -4.11 15.77
CA ALA A 228 13.43 -4.26 15.30
C ALA A 228 13.48 -4.51 13.78
N TRP A 229 12.59 -5.37 13.27
CA TRP A 229 12.43 -5.59 11.84
C TRP A 229 11.91 -4.34 11.12
N ASP A 230 10.93 -3.65 11.69
CA ASP A 230 10.38 -2.40 11.15
C ASP A 230 11.47 -1.33 11.02
N GLN A 231 12.27 -1.11 12.07
CA GLN A 231 13.37 -0.15 12.04
C GLN A 231 14.43 -0.53 11.02
N ARG A 232 14.78 -1.82 10.91
CA ARG A 232 15.72 -2.29 9.89
C ARG A 232 15.22 -1.99 8.47
N PHE A 233 13.94 -2.21 8.20
CA PHE A 233 13.35 -1.85 6.91
C PHE A 233 13.40 -0.34 6.67
N LEU A 234 13.01 0.45 7.68
CA LEU A 234 12.99 1.91 7.59
C LEU A 234 14.39 2.52 7.43
N ASP A 235 15.42 1.94 8.06
CA ASP A 235 16.81 2.37 7.92
C ASP A 235 17.33 2.15 6.49
N ILE A 236 16.99 1.02 5.86
CA ILE A 236 17.34 0.74 4.46
C ILE A 236 16.67 1.74 3.52
N VAL A 237 15.39 2.05 3.77
CA VAL A 237 14.66 3.07 3.03
C VAL A 237 15.28 4.46 3.28
N ASP A 238 15.57 4.82 4.52
CA ASP A 238 16.12 6.13 4.87
C ASP A 238 17.54 6.33 4.28
N SER A 239 18.32 5.27 4.10
CA SER A 239 19.68 5.34 3.55
C SER A 239 19.75 5.24 2.02
N GLY A 240 18.64 4.93 1.34
CA GLY A 240 18.63 4.72 -0.11
C GLY A 240 19.24 3.40 -0.59
N HIS A 241 19.67 2.51 0.31
CA HIS A 241 20.32 1.23 -0.05
C HIS A 241 19.30 0.13 -0.36
N LEU A 242 18.33 0.43 -1.24
CA LEU A 242 17.17 -0.44 -1.51
C LEU A 242 17.55 -1.84 -2.01
N ALA A 243 18.73 -2.02 -2.61
CA ALA A 243 19.24 -3.32 -3.04
C ALA A 243 19.48 -4.30 -1.88
N ASP A 244 19.62 -3.82 -0.63
CA ASP A 244 19.73 -4.68 0.55
C ASP A 244 18.47 -5.54 0.75
N LEU A 245 17.31 -5.05 0.31
CA LEU A 245 16.03 -5.76 0.37
C LEU A 245 15.91 -6.88 -0.66
N ASP A 246 16.76 -6.89 -1.70
CA ASP A 246 16.74 -7.95 -2.72
C ASP A 246 17.07 -9.33 -2.13
N HIS A 247 17.79 -9.35 -1.01
CA HIS A 247 18.20 -10.55 -0.29
C HIS A 247 17.15 -11.05 0.71
N TRP A 248 16.08 -10.27 0.97
CA TRP A 248 15.02 -10.68 1.86
C TRP A 248 14.09 -11.65 1.14
N SER A 249 14.06 -12.90 1.63
CA SER A 249 13.15 -13.91 1.10
C SER A 249 11.72 -13.68 1.58
N ASN A 250 10.75 -14.20 0.83
CA ASN A 250 9.35 -14.12 1.26
C ASN A 250 9.13 -14.80 2.61
N ALA A 251 9.83 -15.92 2.86
CA ALA A 251 9.77 -16.64 4.12
C ALA A 251 10.33 -15.81 5.28
N PHE A 252 11.42 -15.07 5.07
CA PHE A 252 11.99 -14.16 6.07
C PHE A 252 11.00 -13.03 6.41
N VAL A 253 10.40 -12.39 5.40
CA VAL A 253 9.41 -11.33 5.62
C VAL A 253 8.21 -11.84 6.39
N THR A 254 7.65 -13.00 6.00
CA THR A 254 6.52 -13.60 6.72
C THR A 254 6.89 -13.97 8.15
N HIS A 255 8.08 -14.54 8.37
CA HIS A 255 8.52 -14.97 9.69
C HIS A 255 8.75 -13.80 10.64
N GLU A 256 9.47 -12.77 10.19
CA GLU A 256 9.85 -11.64 11.05
C GLU A 256 8.78 -10.56 11.14
N GLY A 257 8.23 -10.15 9.99
CA GLY A 257 7.29 -9.02 9.90
C GLY A 257 5.83 -9.45 9.98
N GLY A 258 5.51 -10.68 9.61
CA GLY A 258 4.14 -11.19 9.59
C GLY A 258 3.54 -11.36 8.19
N SER A 259 2.36 -11.97 8.12
CA SER A 259 1.74 -12.38 6.86
C SER A 259 1.39 -11.23 5.92
N SER A 260 1.05 -10.05 6.45
CA SER A 260 0.75 -8.86 5.64
C SER A 260 1.90 -7.85 5.60
N ALA A 261 3.03 -8.14 6.26
CA ALA A 261 4.22 -7.30 6.16
C ALA A 261 4.78 -7.20 4.73
N HIS A 262 4.35 -8.09 3.82
CA HIS A 262 4.64 -8.02 2.38
C HIS A 262 4.18 -6.72 1.72
N GLU A 263 3.33 -5.93 2.35
CA GLU A 263 2.96 -4.61 1.86
C GLU A 263 4.14 -3.64 1.75
N ILE A 264 5.29 -3.92 2.40
CA ILE A 264 6.55 -3.19 2.16
C ILE A 264 6.97 -3.18 0.68
N ARG A 265 6.45 -4.09 -0.15
CA ARG A 265 6.66 -4.12 -1.61
C ARG A 265 6.27 -2.81 -2.29
N THR A 266 5.22 -2.15 -1.81
CA THR A 266 4.78 -0.87 -2.36
C THR A 266 5.75 0.26 -2.03
N TRP A 267 6.34 0.22 -0.84
CA TRP A 267 7.40 1.13 -0.42
C TRP A 267 8.66 0.91 -1.26
N ILE A 268 9.06 -0.34 -1.47
CA ILE A 268 10.20 -0.68 -2.34
C ILE A 268 9.99 -0.10 -3.74
N ALA A 269 8.81 -0.29 -4.34
CA ALA A 269 8.50 0.25 -5.65
C ALA A 269 8.51 1.80 -5.66
N ALA A 270 7.88 2.43 -4.67
CA ALA A 270 7.82 3.89 -4.59
C ALA A 270 9.20 4.55 -4.42
N PHE A 271 10.03 4.04 -3.51
CA PHE A 271 11.36 4.57 -3.27
C PHE A 271 12.34 4.20 -4.40
N ALA A 272 12.16 3.07 -5.08
CA ALA A 272 12.94 2.74 -6.26
C ALA A 272 12.59 3.64 -7.46
N ALA A 273 11.32 4.05 -7.58
CA ALA A 273 10.90 5.06 -8.56
C ALA A 273 11.49 6.43 -8.25
N LEU A 274 11.52 6.85 -6.98
CA LEU A 274 12.19 8.10 -6.58
C LEU A 274 13.69 8.07 -6.88
N ALA A 275 14.35 6.94 -6.63
CA ALA A 275 15.80 6.80 -6.81
C ALA A 275 16.28 6.92 -8.27
N THR A 276 15.38 6.84 -9.27
CA THR A 276 15.76 7.09 -10.67
C THR A 276 16.07 8.56 -10.94
N ALA A 277 15.54 9.47 -10.12
CA ALA A 277 15.88 10.89 -10.15
C ALA A 277 17.23 11.20 -9.46
N GLY A 278 17.93 10.18 -8.96
CA GLY A 278 19.19 10.30 -8.21
C GLY A 278 19.04 9.87 -6.74
N PRO A 279 20.11 10.04 -5.94
CA PRO A 279 20.03 9.85 -4.49
C PRO A 279 18.90 10.69 -3.89
N TYR A 280 18.32 10.25 -2.78
CA TYR A 280 17.26 10.99 -2.08
C TYR A 280 17.57 11.12 -0.59
N ARG A 281 16.87 12.05 0.05
CA ARG A 281 16.88 12.20 1.51
C ARG A 281 15.46 12.13 2.06
N THR A 282 15.28 11.40 3.17
CA THR A 282 13.99 11.36 3.86
C THR A 282 13.82 12.58 4.78
N THR A 283 12.59 13.05 4.95
CA THR A 283 12.27 14.27 5.72
C THR A 283 11.34 13.97 6.89
N VAL A 284 10.05 13.74 6.67
CA VAL A 284 9.15 13.25 7.73
C VAL A 284 9.53 11.81 8.03
N ARG A 285 9.89 11.51 9.29
CA ARG A 285 10.32 10.17 9.75
C ARG A 285 9.55 9.75 10.99
N TYR A 286 8.31 9.28 10.80
CA TYR A 286 7.46 8.81 11.89
C TYR A 286 7.40 7.27 11.93
N TYR A 287 7.47 6.71 13.13
CA TYR A 287 7.20 5.31 13.40
C TYR A 287 6.50 5.16 14.76
N ARG A 288 5.50 4.29 14.80
CA ARG A 288 4.81 3.89 16.03
C ARG A 288 4.48 2.41 15.99
N GLN A 289 4.87 1.68 17.03
CA GLN A 289 4.33 0.35 17.29
C GLN A 289 2.87 0.51 17.74
N ALA A 290 1.93 0.46 16.81
CA ALA A 290 0.52 0.81 17.03
C ALA A 290 -0.33 -0.46 17.14
N ALA A 291 -0.33 -1.09 18.32
CA ALA A 291 -1.09 -2.32 18.55
C ALA A 291 -2.59 -2.15 18.26
N ALA A 292 -3.20 -1.03 18.65
CA ALA A 292 -4.61 -0.75 18.35
C ALA A 292 -4.89 -0.47 16.86
N LEU A 293 -3.86 -0.37 16.01
CA LEU A 293 -3.97 -0.34 14.55
C LEU A 293 -3.53 -1.66 13.90
N ILE A 294 -3.17 -2.66 14.72
CA ILE A 294 -2.58 -3.95 14.32
C ILE A 294 -1.41 -3.75 13.35
N ALA A 295 -0.56 -2.74 13.58
CA ALA A 295 0.56 -2.47 12.67
C ALA A 295 1.72 -1.72 13.34
N GLY A 296 2.93 -2.02 12.89
CA GLY A 296 4.04 -1.05 12.90
C GLY A 296 3.71 0.09 11.95
N PHE A 297 3.16 1.19 12.46
CA PHE A 297 2.68 2.29 11.65
C PHE A 297 3.82 3.24 11.30
N ALA A 298 4.00 3.56 10.01
CA ALA A 298 5.05 4.45 9.56
C ALA A 298 4.60 5.47 8.52
N VAL A 299 5.19 6.66 8.60
CA VAL A 299 5.13 7.70 7.57
C VAL A 299 6.55 8.11 7.22
N ARG A 300 6.85 8.11 5.91
CA ARG A 300 8.07 8.65 5.34
C ARG A 300 7.72 9.57 4.18
N THR A 301 8.35 10.73 4.14
CA THR A 301 8.43 11.58 2.94
C THR A 301 9.87 11.70 2.52
N ALA A 302 10.11 11.92 1.24
CA ALA A 302 11.46 12.02 0.69
C ALA A 302 11.48 12.94 -0.54
N VAL A 303 12.65 13.50 -0.80
CA VAL A 303 12.93 14.32 -1.99
C VAL A 303 14.27 13.90 -2.58
N PRO A 304 14.49 14.06 -3.89
CA PRO A 304 15.83 13.94 -4.47
C PRO A 304 16.82 14.80 -3.68
N ALA A 305 18.00 14.27 -3.44
CA ALA A 305 19.12 14.99 -2.84
C ALA A 305 19.73 15.89 -3.91
N GLU A 306 20.02 17.14 -3.52
CA GLU A 306 20.76 18.11 -4.36
C GLU A 306 22.22 17.71 -4.51
#